data_AF-A0A3D2N4A5-F1
#
_entry.id   AF-A0A3D2N4A5-F1
#
_cell.length_a   1.000
_cell.length_b   1.000
_cell.length_c   1.000
_cell.angle_alpha   90.00
_cell.angle_beta   90.00
_cell.angle_gamma   90.00
#
_symmetry.space_group_name_H-M   'P 1'
#
loop_
_entity.id
_entity.type
_entity.pdbx_description
1 polymer ?
#
loop_
_entity_poly.entity_id
_entity_poly.type
_entity_poly.pdbx_seq_one_letter_code
_entity_poly.pdbx_strand_id
1 'polypeptide(L)'
;MLSVKSQWTIHLMIWRIILNEIVLSTMRQPVMCGCDYIALTEPYCHIERTPDFNVIIYVVEGRMYVTEGDIDYEVGEGELLFLKKGMHHFGKKMISRGTKWYYAHFYLDEPDEAQPDFMPDADPIGTDERVELKTVLPKQISVAKT
;
A
#
# COMPACT_ATOMS: atom_id res chain seq x y z
N MET A 1 7.58 -16.00 -49.93
CA MET A 1 6.43 -16.59 -49.22
C MET A 1 6.91 -17.81 -48.46
N LEU A 2 7.29 -17.63 -47.19
CA LEU A 2 7.54 -18.72 -46.23
C LEU A 2 7.08 -18.22 -44.86
N SER A 3 6.39 -19.11 -44.16
CA SER A 3 5.39 -18.84 -43.14
C SER A 3 5.97 -18.89 -41.72
N VAL A 4 5.53 -17.93 -40.90
CA VAL A 4 5.75 -17.77 -39.46
C VAL A 4 5.27 -18.99 -38.68
N LYS A 5 6.12 -19.58 -37.82
CA LYS A 5 5.71 -20.17 -36.52
C LYS A 5 6.90 -20.23 -35.54
N SER A 6 7.12 -19.16 -34.78
CA SER A 6 7.89 -19.20 -33.53
C SER A 6 7.28 -18.27 -32.48
N GLN A 7 6.13 -18.65 -31.92
CA GLN A 7 5.51 -17.89 -30.80
C GLN A 7 4.81 -18.79 -29.77
N TRP A 8 5.30 -20.02 -29.58
CA TRP A 8 4.75 -20.92 -28.57
C TRP A 8 5.79 -21.23 -27.50
N THR A 9 6.21 -20.23 -26.70
CA THR A 9 6.97 -20.51 -25.46
C THR A 9 6.84 -19.47 -24.34
N ILE A 10 6.16 -18.33 -24.51
CA ILE A 10 6.18 -17.26 -23.47
C ILE A 10 4.84 -17.12 -22.71
N HIS A 11 3.78 -17.83 -23.12
CA HIS A 11 2.42 -17.56 -22.62
C HIS A 11 1.99 -18.34 -21.36
N LEU A 12 2.88 -19.11 -20.71
CA LEU A 12 2.50 -19.98 -19.58
C LEU A 12 3.39 -19.83 -18.33
N MET A 13 4.23 -18.80 -18.25
CA MET A 13 5.08 -18.51 -17.08
C MET A 13 4.77 -17.16 -16.41
N ILE A 14 3.55 -16.66 -16.56
CA ILE A 14 3.05 -15.44 -15.88
C ILE A 14 1.87 -15.82 -14.96
N TRP A 15 2.07 -16.85 -14.13
CA TRP A 15 1.14 -17.16 -13.05
C TRP A 15 1.67 -16.53 -11.75
N ARG A 16 0.94 -15.52 -11.26
CA ARG A 16 1.06 -14.86 -9.95
C ARG A 16 2.32 -14.02 -9.71
N ILE A 17 2.56 -13.00 -10.55
CA ILE A 17 3.02 -11.74 -9.95
C ILE A 17 1.78 -11.16 -9.24
N ILE A 18 1.60 -11.48 -7.96
CA ILE A 18 0.60 -10.78 -7.16
C ILE A 18 1.15 -9.37 -6.99
N LEU A 19 0.70 -8.44 -7.83
CA LEU A 19 1.04 -7.02 -7.73
C LEU A 19 0.53 -6.52 -6.38
N ASN A 20 1.44 -6.32 -5.43
CA ASN A 20 1.18 -5.76 -4.11
C ASN A 20 1.07 -4.22 -4.12
N GLU A 21 0.74 -3.68 -5.30
CA GLU A 21 0.53 -2.28 -5.59
C GLU A 21 -0.85 -1.81 -5.11
N ILE A 22 -0.87 -0.61 -4.52
CA ILE A 22 -2.09 0.10 -4.17
C ILE A 22 -2.30 1.20 -5.22
N VAL A 23 -3.46 1.21 -5.86
CA VAL A 23 -3.79 2.19 -6.90
C VAL A 23 -4.79 3.18 -6.34
N LEU A 24 -4.42 4.46 -6.30
CA LEU A 24 -5.36 5.54 -6.03
C LEU A 24 -6.00 5.99 -7.33
N SER A 25 -7.26 6.40 -7.23
CA SER A 25 -8.04 6.98 -8.33
C SER A 25 -8.64 8.30 -7.87
N THR A 26 -8.73 9.28 -8.77
CA THR A 26 -9.47 10.52 -8.51
C THR A 26 -10.98 10.33 -8.38
N MET A 27 -11.49 9.11 -8.57
CA MET A 27 -12.91 8.80 -8.45
C MET A 27 -13.30 8.34 -7.04
N ARG A 28 -12.33 8.03 -6.15
CA ARG A 28 -12.60 7.50 -4.81
C ARG A 28 -11.61 8.02 -3.78
N GLN A 29 -12.12 8.39 -2.61
CA GLN A 29 -11.26 8.74 -1.48
C GLN A 29 -10.91 7.51 -0.64
N PRO A 30 -9.70 7.47 -0.04
CA PRO A 30 -9.41 6.52 1.02
C PRO A 30 -10.31 6.74 2.24
N VAL A 31 -10.97 5.68 2.71
CA VAL A 31 -11.78 5.70 3.93
C VAL A 31 -10.97 5.09 5.06
N MET A 32 -10.70 5.87 6.11
CA MET A 32 -9.95 5.44 7.28
C MET A 32 -10.83 4.59 8.20
N CYS A 33 -10.40 3.36 8.52
CA CYS A 33 -11.12 2.46 9.43
C CYS A 33 -10.40 2.22 10.76
N GLY A 34 -9.18 2.73 10.91
CA GLY A 34 -8.46 2.71 12.17
C GLY A 34 -7.10 3.36 12.06
N CYS A 35 -6.61 3.95 13.15
CA CYS A 35 -5.26 4.45 13.25
C CYS A 35 -4.83 4.46 14.71
N ASP A 36 -3.53 4.34 14.95
CA ASP A 36 -2.97 4.50 16.29
C ASP A 36 -1.47 4.84 16.21
N TYR A 37 -0.93 5.22 17.35
CA TYR A 37 0.48 5.38 17.62
C TYR A 37 0.96 4.30 18.59
N ILE A 38 2.03 3.60 18.22
CA ILE A 38 2.62 2.56 19.06
C ILE A 38 4.04 2.95 19.43
N ALA A 39 4.37 2.81 20.71
CA ALA A 39 5.72 2.90 21.25
C ALA A 39 6.05 1.61 22.01
N LEU A 40 7.03 0.85 21.51
CA LEU A 40 7.34 -0.45 22.08
C LEU A 40 8.05 -0.35 23.42
N THR A 41 7.46 -0.96 24.44
CA THR A 41 8.06 -1.14 25.77
C THR A 41 8.94 -2.39 25.84
N GLU A 42 8.76 -3.33 24.93
CA GLU A 42 9.49 -4.60 24.80
C GLU A 42 9.68 -4.98 23.32
N PRO A 43 10.61 -5.91 22.99
CA PRO A 43 10.76 -6.37 21.61
C PRO A 43 9.47 -6.98 21.06
N TYR A 44 9.14 -6.66 19.80
CA TYR A 44 7.90 -7.10 19.14
C TYR A 44 8.20 -7.72 17.78
N CYS A 45 7.47 -8.76 17.39
CA CYS A 45 7.49 -9.27 16.03
C CYS A 45 6.17 -8.88 15.35
N HIS A 46 6.23 -8.40 14.10
CA HIS A 46 5.02 -7.99 13.38
C HIS A 46 4.02 -9.15 13.29
N ILE A 47 2.75 -8.86 13.58
CA ILE A 47 1.67 -9.85 13.60
C ILE A 47 1.50 -10.50 12.22
N GLU A 48 1.25 -11.81 12.23
CA GLU A 48 0.90 -12.56 11.04
C GLU A 48 -0.60 -12.46 10.74
N ARG A 49 -0.97 -11.90 9.58
CA ARG A 49 -2.37 -11.76 9.16
C ARG A 49 -2.51 -11.48 7.66
N THR A 50 -3.75 -11.60 7.16
CA THR A 50 -4.15 -11.17 5.81
C THR A 50 -5.35 -10.23 5.95
N PRO A 51 -5.15 -8.91 6.09
CA PRO A 51 -6.23 -7.97 6.33
C PRO A 51 -7.06 -7.72 5.07
N ASP A 52 -8.33 -7.35 5.22
CA ASP A 52 -9.21 -6.92 4.12
C ASP A 52 -9.12 -5.40 3.83
N PHE A 53 -8.33 -4.67 4.63
CA PHE A 53 -7.96 -3.26 4.45
C PHE A 53 -6.48 -3.10 4.06
N ASN A 54 -6.14 -1.94 3.49
CA ASN A 54 -4.75 -1.52 3.27
C ASN A 54 -4.17 -0.92 4.56
N VAL A 55 -2.84 -0.90 4.68
CA VAL A 55 -2.14 -0.33 5.84
C VAL A 55 -1.08 0.66 5.38
N ILE A 56 -1.00 1.81 6.04
CA ILE A 56 0.16 2.70 6.02
C ILE A 56 0.89 2.54 7.35
N ILE A 57 2.21 2.40 7.30
CA ILE A 57 3.08 2.40 8.48
C ILE A 57 4.06 3.56 8.33
N TYR A 58 4.19 4.40 9.35
CA TYR A 58 5.18 5.47 9.41
C TYR A 58 6.06 5.32 10.66
N VAL A 59 7.35 5.01 10.48
CA VAL A 59 8.27 4.83 11.60
C VAL A 59 8.86 6.19 12.00
N VAL A 60 8.63 6.60 13.24
CA VAL A 60 9.11 7.90 13.77
C VAL A 60 10.38 7.79 14.60
N GLU A 61 10.70 6.59 15.10
CA GLU A 61 11.95 6.30 15.79
C GLU A 61 12.23 4.80 15.69
N GLY A 62 13.49 4.42 15.48
CA GLY A 62 13.90 3.02 15.37
C GLY A 62 13.68 2.43 13.98
N ARG A 63 13.32 1.15 13.93
CA ARG A 63 13.24 0.39 12.68
C ARG A 63 12.26 -0.77 12.77
N MET A 64 11.37 -0.90 11.78
CA MET A 64 10.40 -1.98 11.67
C MET A 64 10.79 -2.99 10.57
N TYR A 65 10.45 -4.26 10.78
CA TYR A 65 10.61 -5.32 9.79
C TYR A 65 9.25 -5.96 9.49
N VAL A 66 8.85 -5.98 8.22
CA VAL A 66 7.58 -6.57 7.76
C VAL A 66 7.84 -7.36 6.48
N THR A 67 7.33 -8.57 6.41
CA THR A 67 7.24 -9.35 5.17
C THR A 67 5.82 -9.27 4.64
N GLU A 68 5.63 -8.98 3.36
CA GLU A 68 4.33 -9.08 2.68
C GLU A 68 4.46 -10.01 1.47
N GLY A 69 3.72 -11.12 1.48
CA GLY A 69 3.95 -12.24 0.59
C GLY A 69 5.39 -12.76 0.75
N ASP A 70 6.18 -12.64 -0.32
CA ASP A 70 7.57 -13.10 -0.37
C ASP A 70 8.60 -11.95 -0.25
N ILE A 71 8.14 -10.71 -0.05
CA ILE A 71 9.01 -9.52 -0.06
C ILE A 71 9.22 -9.03 1.37
N ASP A 72 10.48 -8.89 1.76
CA ASP A 72 10.90 -8.36 3.05
C ASP A 72 11.14 -6.85 2.95
N TYR A 73 10.50 -6.10 3.85
CA TYR A 73 10.65 -4.67 4.01
C TYR A 73 11.31 -4.35 5.34
N GLU A 74 12.19 -3.36 5.29
CA GLU A 74 12.83 -2.75 6.44
C GLU A 74 12.51 -1.26 6.41
N VAL A 75 11.83 -0.76 7.44
CA VAL A 75 11.28 0.61 7.47
C VAL A 75 11.96 1.35 8.60
N GLY A 76 12.84 2.28 8.27
CA GLY A 76 13.60 3.10 9.21
C GLY A 76 12.86 4.36 9.65
N GLU A 77 13.46 5.09 10.59
CA GLU A 77 13.01 6.41 11.01
C GLU A 77 12.81 7.37 9.81
N GLY A 78 11.64 7.98 9.75
CA GLY A 78 11.24 8.87 8.66
C GLY A 78 10.72 8.13 7.42
N GLU A 79 10.55 6.81 7.46
CA GLU A 79 10.08 6.03 6.31
C GLU A 79 8.62 5.58 6.45
N LEU A 80 7.95 5.54 5.31
CA LEU A 80 6.60 5.04 5.11
C LEU A 80 6.61 3.70 4.37
N LEU A 81 5.75 2.77 4.76
CA LEU A 81 5.48 1.53 4.04
C LEU A 81 3.97 1.36 3.83
N PHE A 82 3.57 1.00 2.61
CA PHE A 82 2.19 0.69 2.27
C PHE A 82 2.00 -0.82 2.11
N LEU A 83 1.06 -1.43 2.84
CA LEU A 83 0.68 -2.83 2.71
C LEU A 83 -0.70 -2.94 2.06
N LYS A 84 -0.83 -3.82 1.08
CA LYS A 84 -2.04 -3.96 0.26
C LYS A 84 -3.03 -4.92 0.92
N LYS A 85 -4.31 -4.58 0.87
CA LYS A 85 -5.40 -5.48 1.30
C LYS A 85 -5.33 -6.84 0.61
N GLY A 86 -5.70 -7.90 1.32
CA GLY A 86 -5.71 -9.27 0.82
C GLY A 86 -4.31 -9.89 0.66
N MET A 87 -3.24 -9.17 1.01
CA MET A 87 -1.89 -9.71 1.06
C MET A 87 -1.60 -10.26 2.45
N HIS A 88 -1.04 -11.47 2.51
CA HIS A 88 -0.51 -12.01 3.75
C HIS A 88 0.74 -11.24 4.15
N HIS A 89 0.81 -10.80 5.41
CA HIS A 89 2.00 -10.15 5.94
C HIS A 89 2.30 -10.62 7.36
N PHE A 90 3.58 -10.61 7.73
CA PHE A 90 4.08 -11.16 8.99
C PHE A 90 5.48 -10.62 9.32
N GLY A 91 5.95 -10.83 10.55
CA GLY A 91 7.31 -10.51 10.98
C GLY A 91 8.23 -11.72 10.93
N LYS A 92 9.43 -11.56 10.35
CA LYS A 92 10.54 -12.54 10.43
C LYS A 92 11.62 -12.17 11.46
N LYS A 93 11.66 -10.90 11.89
CA LYS A 93 12.70 -10.32 12.75
C LYS A 93 12.05 -9.53 13.88
N MET A 94 12.71 -9.55 15.04
CA MET A 94 12.30 -8.74 16.19
C MET A 94 12.56 -7.25 15.94
N ILE A 95 11.57 -6.45 16.26
CA ILE A 95 11.61 -5.00 16.32
C ILE A 95 12.06 -4.62 17.73
N SER A 96 13.06 -3.75 17.82
CA SER A 96 13.66 -3.38 19.11
C SER A 96 12.71 -2.53 19.96
N ARG A 97 12.77 -2.72 21.29
CA ARG A 97 12.19 -1.80 22.28
C ARG A 97 12.57 -0.35 21.94
N GLY A 98 11.63 0.58 22.13
CA GLY A 98 11.82 1.99 21.83
C GLY A 98 11.48 2.37 20.39
N THR A 99 11.31 1.40 19.48
CA THR A 99 10.76 1.68 18.15
C THR A 99 9.34 2.23 18.28
N LYS A 100 9.07 3.30 17.52
CA LYS A 100 7.80 4.03 17.53
C LYS A 100 7.30 4.20 16.11
N TRP A 101 6.00 4.02 15.91
CA TRP A 101 5.38 4.22 14.61
C TRP A 101 3.91 4.63 14.73
N TYR A 102 3.42 5.29 13.68
CA TYR A 102 2.00 5.41 13.40
C TYR A 102 1.59 4.31 12.43
N TYR A 103 0.36 3.84 12.55
CA TYR A 103 -0.29 3.12 11.46
C TYR A 103 -1.66 3.70 11.16
N ALA A 104 -2.09 3.49 9.91
CA ALA A 104 -3.38 3.88 9.39
C ALA A 104 -3.94 2.73 8.53
N HIS A 105 -5.11 2.22 8.87
CA HIS A 105 -5.87 1.25 8.08
C HIS A 105 -6.89 1.97 7.21
N PHE A 106 -6.97 1.60 5.93
CA PHE A 106 -7.88 2.28 5.00
C PHE A 106 -8.40 1.37 3.89
N TYR A 107 -9.60 1.70 3.42
CA TYR A 107 -10.23 1.09 2.25
C TYR A 107 -10.25 2.08 1.08
N LEU A 108 -10.26 1.55 -0.14
CA LEU A 108 -10.39 2.34 -1.39
C LEU A 108 -11.71 2.07 -2.13
N ASP A 109 -12.46 1.06 -1.69
CA ASP A 109 -13.66 0.57 -2.37
C ASP A 109 -14.85 0.44 -1.42
N GLU A 110 -14.80 1.03 -0.21
CA GLU A 110 -15.92 0.90 0.71
C GLU A 110 -17.15 1.67 0.17
N PRO A 111 -18.29 0.98 -0.01
CA PRO A 111 -19.51 1.62 -0.47
C PRO A 111 -20.11 2.36 0.71
N ASP A 112 -20.02 3.69 0.71
CA ASP A 112 -20.90 4.50 1.54
C ASP A 112 -21.79 5.32 0.63
N GLU A 113 -23.05 4.89 0.49
CA GLU A 113 -24.09 5.70 -0.17
C GLU A 113 -24.31 7.05 0.55
N ALA A 114 -23.81 7.21 1.79
CA ALA A 114 -23.84 8.47 2.53
C ALA A 114 -22.61 9.35 2.30
N GLN A 115 -21.53 8.87 1.66
CA GLN A 115 -20.43 9.74 1.26
C GLN A 115 -20.79 10.44 -0.05
N PRO A 116 -20.75 11.79 -0.10
CA PRO A 116 -20.91 12.47 -1.37
C PRO A 116 -19.79 12.03 -2.31
N ASP A 117 -20.13 11.81 -3.58
CA ASP A 117 -19.15 11.61 -4.64
C ASP A 117 -18.03 12.64 -4.49
N PHE A 118 -16.78 12.18 -4.48
CA PHE A 118 -15.67 13.12 -4.53
C PHE A 118 -15.73 13.85 -5.87
N MET A 119 -16.01 15.15 -5.79
CA MET A 119 -15.91 16.07 -6.92
C MET A 119 -14.55 16.75 -6.81
N PRO A 120 -13.52 16.30 -7.57
CA PRO A 120 -12.30 17.08 -7.69
C PRO A 120 -12.65 18.46 -8.25
N ASP A 121 -11.90 19.50 -7.86
CA ASP A 121 -12.09 20.85 -8.38
C ASP A 121 -12.16 20.82 -9.92
N ALA A 122 -13.12 21.56 -10.49
CA ALA A 122 -13.34 21.59 -11.92
C ALA A 122 -12.03 21.93 -12.64
N ASP A 123 -11.69 21.09 -13.61
CA ASP A 123 -10.51 21.25 -14.45
C ASP A 123 -10.48 22.69 -15.02
N PRO A 124 -9.39 23.47 -14.85
CA PRO A 124 -9.32 24.85 -15.38
C PRO A 124 -9.47 24.92 -16.90
N ILE A 125 -9.53 23.78 -17.59
CA ILE A 125 -9.59 23.64 -19.05
C ILE A 125 -11.05 23.61 -19.59
N GLY A 126 -12.06 23.54 -18.72
CA GLY A 126 -13.47 23.78 -19.13
C GLY A 126 -14.11 22.68 -19.98
N THR A 127 -13.57 21.46 -19.95
CA THR A 127 -14.23 20.28 -20.51
C THR A 127 -15.03 19.60 -19.40
N ASP A 128 -16.34 19.49 -19.55
CA ASP A 128 -17.30 18.87 -18.61
C ASP A 128 -17.11 17.33 -18.47
N GLU A 129 -16.01 16.78 -19.00
CA GLU A 129 -15.72 15.35 -19.03
C GLU A 129 -14.78 14.98 -17.86
N ARG A 130 -15.26 14.12 -16.96
CA ARG A 130 -14.47 13.62 -15.83
C ARG A 130 -13.39 12.66 -16.34
N VAL A 131 -12.13 13.08 -16.32
CA VAL A 131 -11.00 12.19 -16.57
C VAL A 131 -10.63 11.48 -15.27
N GLU A 132 -10.80 10.15 -15.22
CA GLU A 132 -10.26 9.34 -14.13
C GLU A 132 -8.73 9.32 -14.22
N LEU A 133 -8.06 9.88 -13.22
CA LEU A 133 -6.61 9.80 -13.07
C LEU A 133 -6.29 8.72 -12.03
N LYS A 134 -5.34 7.85 -12.38
CA LYS A 134 -4.84 6.80 -11.48
C LYS A 134 -3.37 6.99 -11.22
N THR A 135 -2.95 6.72 -10.00
CA THR A 135 -1.54 6.59 -9.65
C THR A 135 -1.32 5.39 -8.77
N VAL A 136 -0.19 4.72 -8.98
CA VAL A 136 0.28 3.68 -8.07
C VAL A 136 0.97 4.36 -6.89
N LEU A 137 0.60 4.01 -5.67
CA LEU A 137 1.33 4.46 -4.50
C LEU A 137 2.72 3.82 -4.49
N PRO A 138 3.80 4.59 -4.26
CA PRO A 138 5.10 4.00 -4.03
C PRO A 138 5.02 3.07 -2.82
N LYS A 139 5.62 1.89 -2.94
CA LYS A 139 5.53 0.87 -1.89
C LYS A 139 6.16 1.34 -0.57
N GLN A 140 7.30 2.02 -0.67
CA GLN A 140 8.04 2.61 0.43
C GLN A 140 8.53 4.01 0.05
N ILE A 141 8.49 4.94 1.00
CA ILE A 141 8.91 6.34 0.81
C ILE A 141 9.81 6.74 1.98
N SER A 142 10.91 7.44 1.71
CA SER A 142 11.68 8.15 2.74
C SER A 142 11.24 9.62 2.80
N VAL A 143 10.82 10.09 3.97
CA VAL A 143 10.46 11.49 4.20
C VAL A 143 11.73 12.29 4.46
N ALA A 144 11.94 13.37 3.70
CA ALA A 144 13.09 14.24 3.91
C ALA A 144 13.01 14.90 5.30
N LYS A 145 14.12 14.88 6.06
CA LYS A 145 14.23 15.61 7.33
C LYS A 145 14.37 17.10 7.01
N THR A 146 13.34 17.89 7.32
CA THR A 146 13.36 19.37 7.31
C THR A 146 14.20 19.93 8.45
#